data_AF-A0A5C7ZTH3-F1
#
_entry.id   AF-A0A5C7ZTH3-F1
#
_cell.length_a   1.000
_cell.length_b   1.000
_cell.length_c   1.000
_cell.angle_alpha   90.00
_cell.angle_beta   90.00
_cell.angle_gamma   90.00
#
_symmetry.space_group_name_H-M   'P 1'
#
loop_
_entity.id
_entity.type
_entity.pdbx_description
1 polymer ?
#
loop_
_entity_poly.entity_id
_entity_poly.type
_entity_poly.pdbx_seq_one_letter_code
_entity_poly.pdbx_strand_id
1 'polypeptide(L)'
;MELTHIRPFAHKHCRFKLRNGKEVFGVIWEVETQNGSGTMAEHRLFFASIRDYERLRTTPDGPVHVIDMRPEEIINVESLAS
;
A
#
# COMPACT_ATOMS: atom_id res chain seq x y z
N MET A 1 -1.90 -1.47 -12.63
CA MET A 1 -1.38 -0.11 -12.86
C MET A 1 0.13 -0.15 -12.62
N GLU A 2 0.95 0.71 -13.24
CA GLU A 2 2.39 0.73 -12.89
C GLU A 2 2.64 1.36 -11.51
N LEU A 3 3.62 0.83 -10.77
CA LEU A 3 3.98 1.26 -9.41
C LEU A 3 4.32 2.77 -9.35
N THR A 4 4.94 3.30 -10.41
CA THR A 4 5.29 4.72 -10.59
C THR A 4 4.08 5.65 -10.50
N HIS A 5 2.91 5.22 -10.95
CA HIS A 5 1.66 6.00 -10.86
C HIS A 5 1.00 5.90 -9.49
N ILE A 6 1.38 4.90 -8.69
CA ILE A 6 0.81 4.63 -7.37
C ILE A 6 1.58 5.38 -6.27
N ARG A 7 2.90 5.57 -6.45
CA ARG A 7 3.79 6.30 -5.52
C ARG A 7 3.24 7.62 -4.97
N PRO A 8 2.64 8.51 -5.78
CA PRO A 8 2.10 9.78 -5.25
C PRO A 8 0.96 9.63 -4.25
N PHE A 9 0.34 8.44 -4.18
CA PHE A 9 -0.76 8.07 -3.29
C PHE A 9 -0.28 7.29 -2.06
N ALA A 10 1.02 7.00 -1.94
CA ALA A 10 1.59 6.37 -0.76
C ALA A 10 1.38 7.24 0.49
N HIS A 11 1.16 6.59 1.63
CA HIS A 11 0.91 7.22 2.94
C HIS A 11 -0.30 8.17 3.00
N LYS A 12 -1.21 8.10 2.02
CA LYS A 12 -2.45 8.91 1.97
C LYS A 12 -3.69 8.04 2.07
N HIS A 13 -4.78 8.64 2.57
CA HIS A 13 -6.09 8.01 2.55
C HIS A 13 -6.61 7.96 1.12
N CYS A 14 -6.82 6.75 0.62
CA CYS A 14 -7.18 6.52 -0.77
C CYS A 14 -8.30 5.48 -0.89
N ARG A 15 -9.06 5.63 -1.97
CA ARG A 15 -9.96 4.61 -2.51
C ARG A 15 -9.24 3.86 -3.62
N PHE A 16 -9.13 2.55 -3.48
CA PHE A 16 -8.53 1.67 -4.47
C PHE A 16 -9.62 0.82 -5.12
N LYS A 17 -9.65 0.83 -6.44
CA LYS A 17 -10.46 -0.09 -7.22
C LYS A 17 -9.57 -1.24 -7.67
N LEU A 18 -9.99 -2.47 -7.37
CA LEU A 18 -9.25 -3.68 -7.68
C LEU A 18 -9.79 -4.36 -8.94
N ARG A 19 -8.95 -5.17 -9.59
CA ARG A 19 -9.28 -5.90 -10.82
C ARG A 19 -10.47 -6.85 -10.67
N ASN A 20 -10.69 -7.38 -9.46
CA ASN A 20 -11.84 -8.21 -9.14
C ASN A 20 -13.16 -7.43 -8.98
N GLY A 21 -13.14 -6.11 -9.18
CA GLY A 21 -14.29 -5.21 -9.06
C GLY A 21 -14.54 -4.70 -7.63
N LYS A 22 -13.77 -5.16 -6.64
CA LYS A 22 -13.89 -4.68 -5.26
C LYS A 22 -13.29 -3.28 -5.12
N GLU A 23 -13.94 -2.45 -4.32
CA GLU A 23 -13.38 -1.18 -3.84
C GLU A 23 -12.95 -1.33 -2.38
N VAL A 24 -11.74 -0.87 -2.07
CA VAL A 24 -11.19 -0.86 -0.70
C VAL A 24 -10.70 0.53 -0.34
N PHE A 25 -10.80 0.86 0.94
CA PHE A 25 -10.45 2.17 1.49
C PHE A 25 -9.33 1.99 2.51
N GLY A 26 -8.22 2.69 2.31
CA GLY A 26 -7.04 2.47 3.12
C GLY A 26 -5.85 3.31 2.72
N VAL A 27 -4.69 2.87 3.17
CA VAL A 27 -3.40 3.49 2.91
C VAL A 27 -2.45 2.43 2.38
N ILE A 28 -1.63 2.82 1.41
CA ILE A 28 -0.57 1.98 0.87
C ILE A 28 0.81 2.60 1.12
N TRP A 29 1.84 1.77 1.16
CA TRP A 29 3.22 2.22 1.21
C TRP A 29 4.17 1.18 0.63
N GLU A 30 5.34 1.63 0.16
CA GLU A 30 6.37 0.75 -0.37
C GLU A 30 7.41 0.45 0.71
N VAL A 31 7.92 -0.78 0.72
CA VAL A 31 9.08 -1.19 1.49
C VAL A 31 10.11 -1.77 0.53
N GLU A 32 11.31 -1.19 0.54
CA GLU A 32 12.46 -1.74 -0.15
C GLU A 32 13.06 -2.85 0.69
N THR A 33 13.00 -4.09 0.19
CA THR A 33 13.72 -5.20 0.80
C THR A 33 14.98 -5.51 -0.01
N GLN A 34 16.14 -5.40 0.64
CA GLN A 34 17.39 -5.92 0.08
C GLN A 34 17.42 -7.43 0.26
N ASN A 35 17.23 -8.18 -0.81
CA ASN A 35 17.60 -9.59 -0.82
C ASN A 35 19.14 -9.67 -0.78
N GLY A 36 19.69 -10.46 0.14
CA GLY A 36 21.14 -10.56 0.40
C GLY A 36 22.00 -11.07 -0.78
N SER A 37 21.38 -11.44 -1.89
CA SER A 37 22.03 -11.64 -3.19
C SER A 37 21.82 -10.37 -4.01
N GLY A 38 22.89 -9.63 -4.32
CA GLY A 38 22.91 -8.30 -4.95
C GLY A 38 22.28 -8.15 -6.36
N THR A 39 21.08 -8.67 -6.55
CA THR A 39 20.26 -8.64 -7.76
C THR A 39 18.91 -8.05 -7.38
N MET A 40 18.78 -6.75 -7.65
CA MET A 40 17.57 -5.91 -7.62
C MET A 40 16.85 -5.80 -6.26
N ALA A 41 16.72 -4.57 -5.75
CA ALA A 41 15.86 -4.28 -4.61
C ALA A 41 14.40 -4.63 -4.98
N GLU A 42 13.78 -5.51 -4.20
CA GLU A 42 12.36 -5.84 -4.38
C GLU A 42 11.54 -4.77 -3.67
N HIS A 43 10.77 -3.99 -4.44
CA HIS A 43 9.81 -3.03 -3.90
C HIS A 43 8.49 -3.74 -3.64
N ARG A 44 8.16 -3.98 -2.37
CA ARG A 44 6.87 -4.55 -1.98
C ARG A 44 5.91 -3.44 -1.61
N LEU A 45 4.69 -3.52 -2.13
CA LEU A 45 3.62 -2.58 -1.82
C LEU A 45 2.69 -3.20 -0.78
N PHE A 46 2.51 -2.51 0.33
CA PHE A 46 1.63 -2.94 1.40
C PHE A 46 0.38 -2.08 1.45
N PHE A 47 -0.70 -2.67 1.94
CA PHE A 47 -1.99 -2.03 2.18
C PHE A 47 -2.43 -2.27 3.63
N ALA A 48 -3.00 -1.25 4.26
CA ALA A 48 -3.75 -1.40 5.50
C ALA A 48 -5.01 -0.54 5.49
N SER A 49 -5.98 -0.89 6.34
CA SER A 49 -7.12 -0.01 6.59
C SER A 49 -6.64 1.31 7.20
N ILE A 50 -7.41 2.39 7.04
CA ILE A 50 -7.08 3.69 7.64
C ILE A 50 -6.83 3.55 9.15
N ARG A 51 -7.69 2.77 9.83
CA ARG A 51 -7.60 2.55 11.27
C ARG A 51 -6.32 1.81 11.67
N ASP A 52 -5.95 0.78 10.91
CA ASP A 52 -4.76 -0.01 11.19
C ASP A 52 -3.48 0.77 10.87
N TYR A 53 -3.50 1.58 9.81
CA TYR A 53 -2.38 2.44 9.46
C TYR A 53 -2.13 3.52 10.53
N GLU A 54 -3.18 4.18 11.04
CA GLU A 54 -3.07 5.13 12.15
C GLU A 54 -2.58 4.46 13.44
N ARG A 55 -2.97 3.20 13.68
CA ARG A 55 -2.41 2.38 14.78
C ARG A 55 -0.93 2.09 14.58
N LEU A 56 -0.50 1.71 13.38
CA LEU A 56 0.91 1.48 13.08
C LEU A 56 1.76 2.74 13.31
N ARG A 57 1.20 3.94 13.06
CA ARG A 57 1.88 5.22 13.34
C ARG A 57 1.99 5.55 14.83
N THR A 58 1.00 5.15 15.63
CA THR A 58 0.92 5.49 17.07
C THR A 58 1.53 4.42 17.96
N THR A 59 1.46 3.15 17.56
CA THR A 59 2.03 2.00 18.25
C THR A 59 2.65 1.06 17.20
N PRO A 60 3.91 1.30 16.80
CA PRO A 60 4.58 0.54 15.75
C PRO A 60 4.67 -0.96 16.02
N ASP A 61 4.80 -1.36 17.28
CA ASP A 61 4.90 -2.77 17.70
C ASP A 61 3.53 -3.43 17.98
N GLY A 62 2.43 -2.71 17.73
CA GLY A 62 1.09 -3.21 17.93
C GLY A 62 0.66 -4.19 16.83
N PRO A 63 -0.19 -5.18 17.13
CA PRO A 63 -0.72 -6.07 16.11
C PRO A 63 -1.65 -5.28 15.17
N VAL A 64 -1.24 -5.16 13.91
CA VAL A 64 -2.03 -4.54 12.84
C VAL A 64 -2.17 -5.50 11.67
N HIS A 65 -3.28 -5.39 10.94
CA HIS A 65 -3.49 -6.19 9.73
C HIS A 65 -2.94 -5.44 8.51
N VAL A 66 -1.90 -6.02 7.90
CA VAL A 66 -1.26 -5.51 6.69
C VAL A 66 -1.37 -6.57 5.61
N ILE A 67 -1.72 -6.15 4.40
CA ILE A 67 -1.89 -7.02 3.24
C ILE A 67 -0.81 -6.66 2.22
N ASP A 68 -0.13 -7.67 1.68
CA ASP A 68 0.72 -7.51 0.50
C ASP A 68 -0.19 -7.26 -0.72
N MET A 69 -0.08 -6.08 -1.32
CA MET A 69 -0.95 -5.62 -2.39
C MET A 69 -0.17 -5.51 -3.68
N ARG A 70 -0.57 -6.29 -4.69
CA ARG A 70 0.12 -6.28 -5.96
C ARG A 70 -0.29 -5.06 -6.80
N PRO A 71 0.65 -4.28 -7.35
CA PRO A 71 0.34 -3.13 -8.20
C PRO A 71 -0.54 -3.47 -9.41
N GLU A 72 -0.42 -4.70 -9.91
CA GLU A 72 -1.19 -5.21 -11.03
C GLU A 72 -2.67 -5.39 -10.67
N GLU A 73 -2.99 -5.64 -9.41
CA GLU A 73 -4.36 -5.80 -8.91
C GLU A 73 -5.10 -4.46 -8.83
N ILE A 74 -4.38 -3.35 -8.70
CA ILE A 74 -4.96 -2.00 -8.64
C ILE A 74 -5.25 -1.52 -10.07
N ILE A 75 -6.53 -1.21 -10.33
CA ILE A 75 -6.99 -0.66 -11.60
C ILE A 75 -7.24 0.85 -11.52
N ASN A 76 -7.56 1.38 -10.35
CA ASN A 76 -7.70 2.82 -10.12
C ASN A 76 -7.36 3.19 -8.67
N VAL A 77 -6.85 4.41 -8.47
CA VAL A 77 -6.59 5.00 -7.16
C VAL A 77 -7.08 6.44 -7.14
N GLU A 78 -7.78 6.81 -6.07
CA GLU A 78 -8.26 8.17 -5.84
C GLU A 78 -7.93 8.59 -4.42
N SER A 79 -7.41 9.80 -4.25
CA SER A 79 -7.17 10.35 -2.91
C SER A 79 -8.46 10.86 -2.30
N LEU A 80 -8.70 10.52 -1.03
CA LEU A 80 -9.89 10.92 -0.27
C LEU A 80 -9.66 12.18 0.57
N ALA A 81 -8.41 12.63 0.69
CA ALA A 81 -8.03 13.85 1.37
C ALA A 81 -7.15 14.68 0.42
N SER A 82 -7.66 15.82 -0.02
CA SER A 82 -6.89 16.87 -0.72
C SER A 82 -6.11 17.73 0.25
#